data_AF-S8EJR8-F1
#
_entry.id   AF-S8EJR8-F1
#
_cell.length_a   1.000
_cell.length_b   1.000
_cell.length_c   1.000
_cell.angle_alpha   90.00
_cell.angle_beta   90.00
_cell.angle_gamma   90.00
#
_symmetry.space_group_name_H-M   'P 1'
#
loop_
_entity.id
_entity.type
_entity.pdbx_description
1 polymer ?
#
loop_
_entity_poly.entity_id
_entity_poly.type
_entity_poly.pdbx_seq_one_letter_code
_entity_poly.pdbx_strand_id
1 'polypeptide(L)'
;MADLNALLVSLHLPLTLEFPDDLIPSLLVAILECLLRSRLDIPSEVRQARDFASKVQAMKIFLGVLENDVIGQDVGLSDVDPRRLARGEWDECVFVGELLCWLGRTMGVLPCTNTRGVDALPAKFVRHGGTVSSSAHSTVPSNLSLTHPDPAESDTTMESIAFEPVGESTFIHRPSAPTPTAARRDAPPRRPWCIHEVEEPSLIFAPAAESSVVNGSDASDVEYCDCPSEVHVRPAKPWVPPVRYDGLIERVDDDAEIRSFDRSQSARSTSRSRSVSSKSMAPGLVTRHTSPAEYTVALMNERARLLTELAALKTPPKKT
;
A
#
# COMPACT_ATOMS: atom_id res chain seq x y z
N MET A 1 7.23 -11.66 -28.81
CA MET A 1 6.05 -12.51 -29.01
C MET A 1 6.38 -13.99 -29.17
N ALA A 2 7.30 -14.40 -30.06
CA ALA A 2 7.65 -15.82 -30.23
C ALA A 2 8.04 -16.51 -28.91
N ASP A 3 8.90 -15.87 -28.10
CA ASP A 3 9.31 -16.39 -26.79
C ASP A 3 8.14 -16.54 -25.80
N LEU A 4 7.19 -15.61 -25.83
CA LEU A 4 6.03 -15.63 -24.96
C LEU A 4 5.06 -16.77 -25.34
N ASN A 5 4.83 -16.97 -26.64
CA ASN A 5 4.06 -18.12 -27.11
C ASN A 5 4.79 -19.45 -26.79
N ALA A 6 6.12 -19.49 -26.90
CA ALA A 6 6.90 -20.64 -26.46
C ALA A 6 6.73 -20.89 -24.95
N LEU A 7 6.69 -19.83 -24.13
CA LEU A 7 6.43 -19.93 -22.70
C LEU A 7 5.06 -20.54 -22.42
N LEU A 8 4.01 -20.06 -23.10
CA LEU A 8 2.64 -20.57 -22.95
C LEU A 8 2.56 -22.06 -23.29
N VAL A 9 3.23 -22.49 -24.37
CA VAL A 9 3.30 -23.89 -24.76
C VAL A 9 4.03 -24.73 -23.69
N SER A 10 5.16 -24.25 -23.16
CA SER A 10 5.90 -24.91 -22.07
C SER A 10 5.10 -25.00 -20.78
N LEU A 11 4.20 -24.05 -20.52
CA LEU A 11 3.28 -24.05 -19.36
C LEU A 11 2.00 -24.84 -19.63
N HIS A 12 1.86 -25.50 -20.78
CA HIS A 12 0.67 -26.24 -21.20
C HIS A 12 -0.60 -25.38 -21.30
N LEU A 13 -0.46 -24.11 -21.65
CA LEU A 13 -1.58 -23.22 -21.94
C LEU A 13 -1.85 -23.25 -23.46
N PRO A 14 -3.01 -23.79 -23.92
CA PRO A 14 -3.31 -23.94 -25.35
C PRO A 14 -3.80 -22.62 -25.96
N LEU A 15 -3.02 -21.55 -25.81
CA LEU A 15 -3.32 -20.21 -26.28
C LEU A 15 -2.17 -19.73 -27.14
N THR A 16 -2.50 -19.00 -28.20
CA THR A 16 -1.52 -18.32 -29.06
C THR A 16 -1.87 -16.84 -29.05
N LEU A 17 -0.92 -16.02 -28.63
CA LEU A 17 -1.06 -14.57 -28.62
C LEU A 17 -0.59 -14.03 -29.97
N GLU A 18 -1.43 -13.20 -30.58
CA GLU A 18 -1.08 -12.49 -31.81
C GLU A 18 -0.45 -11.14 -31.46
N PHE A 19 -0.97 -10.49 -30.43
CA PHE A 19 -0.55 -9.17 -29.97
C PHE A 19 -0.27 -9.14 -28.46
N PRO A 20 0.59 -8.21 -27.98
CA PRO A 20 0.87 -8.05 -26.55
C PRO A 20 -0.37 -7.72 -25.70
N ASP A 21 -1.32 -6.95 -26.23
CA ASP A 21 -2.58 -6.57 -25.54
C ASP A 21 -3.55 -7.75 -25.37
N ASP A 22 -3.30 -8.89 -26.02
CA ASP A 22 -3.96 -10.18 -25.72
C ASP A 22 -3.61 -10.70 -24.32
N LEU A 23 -2.59 -10.14 -23.65
CA LEU A 23 -2.25 -10.41 -22.25
C LEU A 23 -3.27 -9.81 -21.29
N ILE A 24 -4.46 -10.41 -21.28
CA ILE A 24 -5.51 -10.03 -20.33
C ILE A 24 -5.10 -10.35 -18.88
N PRO A 25 -5.62 -9.60 -17.89
CA PRO A 25 -5.27 -9.77 -16.48
C PRO A 25 -5.38 -11.22 -15.96
N SER A 26 -6.42 -11.95 -16.35
CA SER A 26 -6.60 -13.35 -15.95
C SER A 26 -5.53 -14.28 -16.50
N LEU A 27 -5.05 -14.00 -17.72
CA LEU A 27 -3.98 -14.77 -18.35
C LEU A 27 -2.64 -14.50 -17.67
N LEU A 28 -2.33 -13.23 -17.36
CA LEU A 28 -1.12 -12.87 -16.61
C LEU A 28 -1.05 -13.59 -15.27
N VAL A 29 -2.14 -13.57 -14.50
CA VAL A 29 -2.23 -14.33 -13.23
C VAL A 29 -2.03 -15.82 -13.46
N ALA A 30 -2.68 -16.41 -14.47
CA ALA A 30 -2.54 -17.83 -14.77
C ALA A 30 -1.11 -18.23 -15.14
N ILE A 31 -0.42 -17.42 -15.95
CA ILE A 31 0.99 -17.65 -16.32
C ILE A 31 1.87 -17.66 -15.07
N LEU A 32 1.71 -16.67 -14.19
CA LEU A 32 2.52 -16.58 -12.97
C LEU A 32 2.22 -17.73 -12.00
N GLU A 33 0.94 -18.11 -11.82
CA GLU A 33 0.57 -19.28 -11.01
C GLU A 33 1.17 -20.58 -11.56
N CYS A 34 1.19 -20.73 -12.89
CA CYS A 34 1.82 -21.90 -13.54
C CYS A 34 3.33 -21.92 -13.34
N LEU A 35 4.00 -20.76 -13.47
CA LEU A 35 5.44 -20.62 -13.21
C LEU A 35 5.79 -20.97 -11.76
N LEU A 36 5.01 -20.46 -10.80
CA LEU A 36 5.24 -20.69 -9.37
C LEU A 36 4.77 -22.08 -8.90
N ARG A 37 3.98 -22.80 -9.71
CA ARG A 37 3.28 -24.04 -9.34
C ARG A 37 2.45 -23.88 -8.07
N SER A 38 2.00 -22.67 -7.79
CA SER A 38 1.25 -22.29 -6.61
C SER A 38 0.19 -21.26 -7.00
N ARG A 39 -0.91 -21.24 -6.24
CA ARG A 39 -1.97 -20.26 -6.46
C ARG A 39 -1.64 -19.01 -5.70
N LEU A 40 -1.83 -17.85 -6.33
CA LEU A 40 -1.73 -16.57 -5.64
C LEU A 40 -2.88 -16.43 -4.64
N ASP A 41 -2.66 -15.73 -3.54
CA ASP A 41 -3.71 -15.43 -2.56
C ASP A 41 -4.62 -14.29 -3.03
N ILE A 42 -5.25 -14.48 -4.19
CA ILE A 42 -6.22 -13.55 -4.76
C ILE A 42 -7.62 -14.04 -4.39
N PRO A 43 -8.45 -13.21 -3.74
CA PRO A 43 -9.82 -13.56 -3.40
C PRO A 43 -10.60 -14.03 -4.64
N SER A 44 -11.47 -15.04 -4.46
CA SER A 44 -12.16 -15.68 -5.59
C SER A 44 -13.11 -14.70 -6.29
N GLU A 45 -13.63 -13.74 -5.53
CA GLU A 45 -14.45 -12.63 -6.00
C GLU A 45 -13.67 -11.78 -7.00
N VAL A 46 -12.41 -11.45 -6.69
CA VAL A 46 -11.53 -10.64 -7.56
C VAL A 46 -11.12 -11.42 -8.81
N ARG A 47 -10.89 -12.74 -8.68
CA ARG A 47 -10.55 -13.59 -9.84
C ARG A 47 -11.69 -13.71 -10.86
N GLN A 48 -12.93 -13.84 -10.37
CA GLN A 48 -14.10 -14.04 -11.24
C GLN A 48 -14.73 -12.72 -11.69
N ALA A 49 -14.39 -11.63 -11.01
CA ALA A 49 -14.90 -10.30 -11.31
C ALA A 49 -14.52 -9.85 -12.72
N ARG A 50 -15.48 -9.22 -13.37
CA ARG A 50 -15.32 -8.64 -14.71
C ARG A 50 -15.19 -7.12 -14.68
N ASP A 51 -15.42 -6.51 -13.53
CA ASP A 51 -15.32 -5.07 -13.37
C ASP A 51 -13.86 -4.61 -13.40
N PHE A 52 -13.68 -3.37 -13.85
CA PHE A 52 -12.35 -2.81 -14.03
C PHE A 52 -11.59 -2.66 -12.70
N ALA A 53 -12.29 -2.33 -11.61
CA ALA A 53 -11.64 -2.12 -10.31
C ALA A 53 -11.03 -3.42 -9.77
N SER A 54 -11.75 -4.54 -9.88
CA SER A 54 -11.24 -5.86 -9.53
C SER A 54 -10.08 -6.31 -10.40
N LYS A 55 -10.10 -6.02 -11.71
CA LYS A 55 -8.95 -6.26 -12.60
C LYS A 55 -7.71 -5.47 -12.15
N VAL A 56 -7.87 -4.19 -11.83
CA VAL A 56 -6.78 -3.36 -11.30
C VAL A 56 -6.25 -3.92 -9.98
N GLN A 57 -7.14 -4.38 -9.10
CA GLN A 57 -6.74 -4.98 -7.84
C GLN A 57 -5.95 -6.28 -8.06
N ALA A 58 -6.38 -7.14 -9.00
CA ALA A 58 -5.64 -8.34 -9.38
C ALA A 58 -4.25 -7.99 -9.93
N MET A 59 -4.14 -6.95 -10.77
CA MET A 59 -2.85 -6.49 -11.31
C MET A 59 -1.93 -5.92 -10.24
N LYS A 60 -2.45 -5.22 -9.23
CA LYS A 60 -1.64 -4.80 -8.08
C LYS A 60 -1.06 -5.98 -7.30
N ILE A 61 -1.89 -7.00 -7.03
CA ILE A 61 -1.43 -8.20 -6.33
C ILE A 61 -0.39 -8.93 -7.18
N PHE A 62 -0.65 -9.10 -8.48
CA PHE A 62 0.26 -9.71 -9.44
C PHE A 62 1.63 -9.00 -9.46
N LEU A 63 1.66 -7.67 -9.62
CA LEU A 63 2.91 -6.89 -9.66
C LEU A 63 3.65 -6.97 -8.31
N GLY A 64 2.92 -6.85 -7.20
CA GLY A 64 3.48 -6.93 -5.86
C GLY A 64 4.12 -8.29 -5.57
N VAL A 65 3.46 -9.41 -5.92
CA VAL A 65 4.03 -10.75 -5.77
C VAL A 65 5.23 -10.94 -6.69
N LEU A 66 5.11 -10.52 -7.96
CA LEU A 66 6.17 -10.67 -8.94
C LEU A 66 7.45 -9.93 -8.50
N GLU A 67 7.33 -8.70 -8.01
CA GLU A 67 8.46 -7.89 -7.54
C GLU A 67 9.04 -8.42 -6.23
N ASN A 68 8.21 -8.62 -5.20
CA ASN A 68 8.69 -8.86 -3.84
C ASN A 68 9.01 -10.33 -3.57
N ASP A 69 8.14 -11.25 -4.00
CA ASP A 69 8.25 -12.66 -3.61
C ASP A 69 9.03 -13.49 -4.64
N VAL A 70 8.97 -13.10 -5.91
CA VAL A 70 9.54 -13.89 -7.01
C VAL A 70 10.89 -13.34 -7.46
N ILE A 71 10.95 -12.04 -7.77
CA ILE A 71 12.17 -11.41 -8.29
C ILE A 71 13.08 -10.95 -7.16
N GLY A 72 12.53 -10.36 -6.10
CA GLY A 72 13.28 -9.92 -4.92
C GLY A 72 14.25 -8.75 -5.17
N GLN A 73 14.14 -8.07 -6.31
CA GLN A 73 14.95 -6.91 -6.68
C GLN A 73 14.15 -5.94 -7.56
N ASP A 74 14.51 -4.66 -7.53
CA ASP A 74 13.89 -3.64 -8.38
C ASP A 74 14.26 -3.85 -9.84
N VAL A 75 13.25 -4.18 -10.65
CA VAL A 75 13.35 -4.35 -12.11
C VAL A 75 12.55 -3.28 -12.86
N GLY A 76 12.13 -2.21 -12.17
CA GLY A 76 11.26 -1.16 -12.72
C GLY A 76 9.77 -1.50 -12.70
N LEU A 77 9.34 -2.48 -11.89
CA LEU A 77 7.90 -2.78 -11.72
C LEU A 77 7.16 -1.65 -11.00
N SER A 78 7.88 -0.85 -10.21
CA SER A 78 7.36 0.33 -9.53
C SER A 78 6.81 1.41 -10.48
N ASP A 79 7.19 1.41 -11.76
CA ASP A 79 6.69 2.36 -12.77
C ASP A 79 5.49 1.84 -13.56
N VAL A 80 5.24 0.54 -13.51
CA VAL A 80 4.16 -0.10 -14.26
C VAL A 80 2.84 0.29 -13.60
N ASP A 81 2.00 1.07 -14.30
CA ASP A 81 0.69 1.44 -13.75
C ASP A 81 -0.27 0.24 -13.83
N PRO A 82 -0.74 -0.31 -12.69
CA PRO A 82 -1.67 -1.44 -12.68
C PRO A 82 -2.99 -1.14 -13.40
N ARG A 83 -3.37 0.14 -13.55
CA ARG A 83 -4.56 0.55 -14.30
C ARG A 83 -4.35 0.43 -15.80
N ARG A 84 -3.19 0.86 -16.31
CA ARG A 84 -2.81 0.76 -17.71
C ARG A 84 -2.65 -0.72 -18.11
N LEU A 85 -1.97 -1.49 -17.28
CA LEU A 85 -1.83 -2.95 -17.46
C LEU A 85 -3.20 -3.65 -17.44
N ALA A 86 -4.11 -3.29 -16.51
CA ALA A 86 -5.44 -3.87 -16.46
C ALA A 86 -6.32 -3.57 -17.69
N ARG A 87 -6.02 -2.49 -18.44
CA ARG A 87 -6.66 -2.17 -19.72
C ARG A 87 -6.06 -2.94 -20.90
N GLY A 88 -4.89 -3.54 -20.74
CA GLY A 88 -4.13 -4.11 -21.84
C GLY A 88 -3.35 -3.06 -22.62
N GLU A 89 -2.90 -1.98 -21.99
CA GLU A 89 -2.08 -0.99 -22.68
C GLU A 89 -0.76 -1.58 -23.15
N TRP A 90 -0.43 -1.32 -24.41
CA TRP A 90 0.66 -1.97 -25.14
C TRP A 90 2.00 -1.96 -24.40
N ASP A 91 2.43 -0.79 -23.92
CA ASP A 91 3.75 -0.63 -23.28
C ASP A 91 3.88 -1.51 -22.03
N GLU A 92 2.85 -1.52 -21.18
CA GLU A 92 2.85 -2.28 -19.94
C GLU A 92 2.79 -3.79 -20.22
N CYS A 93 1.96 -4.20 -21.20
CA CYS A 93 1.86 -5.59 -21.60
C CYS A 93 3.15 -6.12 -22.22
N VAL A 94 3.83 -5.33 -23.06
CA VAL A 94 5.13 -5.69 -23.62
C VAL A 94 6.16 -5.83 -22.50
N PHE A 95 6.25 -4.85 -21.61
CA PHE A 95 7.20 -4.87 -20.50
C PHE A 95 7.01 -6.11 -19.62
N VAL A 96 5.78 -6.36 -19.15
CA VAL A 96 5.46 -7.50 -18.30
C VAL A 96 5.64 -8.82 -19.05
N GLY A 97 5.25 -8.89 -20.32
CA GLY A 97 5.42 -10.10 -21.14
C GLY A 97 6.89 -10.48 -21.34
N GLU A 98 7.74 -9.49 -21.57
CA GLU A 98 9.19 -9.70 -21.68
C GLU A 98 9.81 -10.12 -20.34
N LEU A 99 9.33 -9.54 -19.24
CA LEU A 99 9.77 -9.90 -17.90
C LEU A 99 9.38 -11.34 -17.54
N LEU A 100 8.16 -11.77 -17.88
CA LEU A 100 7.71 -13.15 -17.72
C LEU A 100 8.53 -14.13 -18.57
N CYS A 101 8.90 -13.76 -19.80
CA CYS A 101 9.79 -14.58 -20.62
C CYS A 101 11.18 -14.73 -19.99
N TRP A 102 11.74 -13.63 -19.46
CA TRP A 102 12.99 -13.68 -18.72
C TRP A 102 12.87 -14.59 -17.49
N LEU A 103 11.82 -14.42 -16.70
CA LEU A 103 11.55 -15.25 -15.52
C LEU A 103 11.42 -16.74 -15.89
N GLY A 104 10.73 -17.05 -16.98
CA GLY A 104 10.60 -18.41 -17.49
C GLY A 104 11.94 -19.05 -17.87
N ARG A 105 12.89 -18.28 -18.42
CA ARG A 105 14.27 -18.76 -18.65
C ARG A 105 15.01 -18.97 -17.34
N THR A 106 14.91 -18.02 -16.41
CA THR A 106 15.53 -18.11 -15.08
C THR A 106 15.04 -19.33 -14.29
N MET A 107 13.76 -19.70 -14.45
CA MET A 107 13.16 -20.90 -13.84
C MET A 107 13.44 -22.20 -14.63
N GLY A 108 14.14 -22.13 -15.77
CA GLY A 108 14.45 -23.29 -16.61
C GLY A 108 13.25 -23.85 -17.38
N VAL A 109 12.16 -23.07 -17.52
CA VAL A 109 10.97 -23.43 -18.31
C VAL A 109 11.20 -23.18 -19.80
N LEU A 110 11.95 -22.12 -20.12
CA LEU A 110 12.38 -21.80 -21.48
C LEU A 110 13.87 -22.10 -21.67
N PRO A 111 14.30 -22.50 -22.88
CA PRO A 111 15.73 -22.62 -23.20
C PRO A 111 16.44 -21.26 -23.02
N CYS A 112 17.56 -21.26 -22.30
CA CYS A 112 18.43 -20.09 -22.22
C CYS A 112 19.05 -19.83 -23.59
N THR A 113 18.92 -18.62 -24.11
CA THR A 113 19.52 -18.26 -25.41
C THR A 113 21.03 -18.02 -25.29
N ASN A 114 21.53 -17.69 -24.09
CA ASN A 114 22.95 -17.53 -23.85
C ASN A 114 23.60 -18.82 -23.36
N THR A 115 24.66 -19.22 -24.05
CA THR A 115 25.51 -20.37 -23.71
C THR A 115 26.29 -20.20 -22.40
N ARG A 116 26.23 -19.02 -21.75
CA ARG A 116 27.02 -18.68 -20.56
C ARG A 116 26.32 -18.85 -19.20
N GLY A 117 25.18 -19.54 -19.16
CA GLY A 117 24.72 -20.22 -17.95
C GLY A 117 23.79 -19.45 -17.00
N VAL A 118 23.62 -18.14 -17.12
CA VAL A 118 22.52 -17.41 -16.47
C VAL A 118 22.15 -16.23 -17.38
N ASP A 119 20.88 -16.13 -17.79
CA ASP A 119 20.43 -14.98 -18.58
C ASP A 119 20.42 -13.74 -17.67
N ALA A 120 21.46 -12.92 -17.83
CA ALA A 120 21.56 -11.64 -17.17
C ALA A 120 20.27 -10.84 -17.40
N LEU A 121 19.81 -10.14 -16.36
CA LEU A 121 18.64 -9.27 -16.45
C LEU A 121 18.80 -8.34 -17.66
N PRO A 122 17.87 -8.35 -18.62
CA PRO A 122 17.95 -7.48 -19.79
C PRO A 122 18.21 -6.03 -19.40
N ALA A 123 19.11 -5.35 -20.12
CA ALA A 123 19.56 -4.00 -19.78
C ALA A 123 18.41 -2.98 -19.62
N LYS A 124 17.27 -3.23 -20.26
CA LYS A 124 16.03 -2.44 -20.12
C LYS A 124 15.40 -2.47 -18.73
N PHE A 125 15.60 -3.55 -17.96
CA PHE A 125 15.09 -3.68 -16.59
C PHE A 125 16.13 -3.21 -15.56
N VAL A 126 17.40 -3.16 -15.96
CA VAL A 126 18.42 -2.48 -15.17
C VAL A 126 18.13 -1.00 -15.34
N ARG A 127 17.28 -0.45 -14.45
CA ARG A 127 17.34 0.98 -14.21
C ARG A 127 18.79 1.26 -13.84
N HIS A 128 19.50 1.94 -14.74
CA HIS A 128 20.65 2.71 -14.32
C HIS A 128 20.11 3.57 -13.20
N GLY A 129 20.40 3.20 -11.96
CA GLY A 129 20.16 4.03 -10.79
C GLY A 129 20.92 5.29 -11.10
N GLY A 130 20.22 6.21 -11.79
CA GLY A 130 20.82 7.34 -12.45
C GLY A 130 21.52 8.04 -11.33
N THR A 131 22.86 8.09 -11.44
CA THR A 131 23.79 8.65 -10.47
C THR A 131 23.03 9.59 -9.57
N VAL A 132 22.53 9.07 -8.45
CA VAL A 132 21.92 9.90 -7.43
C VAL A 132 23.11 10.71 -7.00
N SER A 133 23.18 11.94 -7.48
CA SER A 133 24.13 12.91 -6.98
C SER A 133 23.92 12.87 -5.48
N SER A 134 24.88 12.26 -4.80
CA SER A 134 24.96 12.18 -3.36
C SER A 134 25.19 13.60 -2.89
N SER A 135 24.13 14.39 -2.88
CA SER A 135 24.08 15.64 -2.14
C SER A 135 24.00 15.21 -0.68
N ALA A 136 25.13 15.40 -0.02
CA ALA A 136 25.44 14.83 1.26
C ALA A 136 24.64 15.48 2.40
N HIS A 137 23.35 15.19 2.55
CA HIS A 137 22.62 15.45 3.79
C HIS A 137 21.50 14.41 4.03
N SER A 138 21.87 13.19 4.40
CA SER A 138 20.95 12.24 5.03
C SER A 138 21.50 11.82 6.39
N THR A 139 21.03 12.52 7.41
CA THR A 139 21.30 12.26 8.82
C THR A 139 20.46 11.08 9.31
N VAL A 140 21.15 9.98 9.63
CA VAL A 140 20.87 8.93 10.64
C VAL A 140 19.48 8.23 10.64
N PRO A 141 19.41 6.89 10.44
CA PRO A 141 18.26 6.10 10.85
C PRO A 141 18.31 5.91 12.38
N SER A 142 17.33 6.47 13.09
CA SER A 142 17.11 6.14 14.50
C SER A 142 16.45 4.77 14.61
N ASN A 143 17.21 3.80 15.11
CA ASN A 143 16.69 2.57 15.67
C ASN A 143 15.80 2.90 16.88
N LEU A 144 14.49 2.68 16.78
CA LEU A 144 13.61 2.53 17.93
C LEU A 144 13.07 1.11 17.94
N SER A 145 13.85 0.24 18.58
CA SER A 145 13.36 -0.99 19.18
C SER A 145 12.37 -0.62 20.30
N LEU A 146 11.07 -0.84 20.07
CA LEU A 146 10.09 -0.86 21.15
C LEU A 146 9.86 -2.32 21.54
N THR A 147 10.63 -2.77 22.53
CA THR A 147 10.38 -4.01 23.27
C THR A 147 9.11 -3.88 24.11
N HIS A 148 8.33 -4.97 24.12
CA HIS A 148 7.19 -5.25 25.01
C HIS A 148 7.36 -4.74 26.45
N PRO A 149 6.24 -4.45 27.10
CA PRO A 149 5.89 -5.29 28.25
C PRO A 149 4.47 -5.87 28.12
N ASP A 150 4.37 -7.17 28.35
CA ASP A 150 3.15 -7.80 28.85
C ASP A 150 2.66 -7.09 30.10
N PRO A 151 1.34 -6.96 30.26
CA PRO A 151 0.76 -7.10 31.59
C PRO A 151 -0.43 -8.06 31.60
N ALA A 152 -0.26 -9.06 32.47
CA ALA A 152 -1.26 -9.56 33.40
C ALA A 152 -2.52 -10.20 32.81
N GLU A 153 -2.45 -11.53 32.74
CA GLU A 153 -3.54 -12.46 33.03
C GLU A 153 -4.41 -11.91 34.19
N SER A 154 -5.65 -11.53 33.87
CA SER A 154 -6.68 -11.22 34.86
C SER A 154 -7.56 -12.46 35.05
N ASP A 155 -7.12 -13.35 35.92
CA ASP A 155 -7.94 -14.42 36.47
C ASP A 155 -8.88 -13.86 37.55
N THR A 156 -10.16 -13.73 37.23
CA THR A 156 -11.22 -13.50 38.21
C THR A 156 -11.73 -14.84 38.72
N THR A 157 -10.99 -15.44 39.66
CA THR A 157 -11.44 -16.65 40.37
C THR A 157 -12.05 -16.26 41.71
N MET A 158 -13.32 -16.63 41.90
CA MET A 158 -14.05 -16.43 43.15
C MET A 158 -13.59 -17.40 44.25
N GLU A 159 -13.63 -16.86 45.47
CA GLU A 159 -13.39 -17.43 46.80
C GLU A 159 -13.50 -18.94 46.98
N SER A 160 -12.52 -19.53 47.69
CA SER A 160 -12.74 -20.54 48.73
C SER A 160 -11.53 -20.70 49.66
N ILE A 161 -11.65 -20.11 50.85
CA ILE A 161 -11.41 -20.65 52.21
C ILE A 161 -10.33 -21.73 52.41
N ALA A 162 -9.35 -21.33 53.24
CA ALA A 162 -8.58 -22.06 54.28
C ALA A 162 -7.48 -23.08 53.89
N PHE A 163 -6.23 -22.82 54.28
CA PHE A 163 -5.60 -23.23 55.55
C PHE A 163 -4.08 -22.90 55.52
N GLU A 164 -3.54 -22.43 56.64
CA GLU A 164 -2.10 -22.37 56.98
C GLU A 164 -1.57 -23.77 57.42
N PRO A 165 -0.27 -24.00 57.75
CA PRO A 165 1.00 -23.36 57.36
C PRO A 165 2.16 -24.39 57.08
N VAL A 166 3.39 -23.86 56.92
CA VAL A 166 4.73 -24.47 57.22
C VAL A 166 5.51 -25.16 56.09
N GLY A 167 6.76 -24.71 55.91
CA GLY A 167 7.86 -25.41 55.25
C GLY A 167 8.62 -24.49 54.27
N GLU A 168 9.50 -23.60 54.73
CA GLU A 168 10.92 -23.88 54.95
C GLU A 168 11.63 -24.51 53.74
N SER A 169 12.19 -23.69 52.82
CA SER A 169 13.42 -24.07 52.11
C SER A 169 14.06 -22.94 51.29
N THR A 170 15.26 -22.58 51.74
CA THR A 170 16.48 -22.35 50.94
C THR A 170 16.56 -21.14 50.00
N PHE A 171 17.25 -20.12 50.53
CA PHE A 171 17.88 -19.00 49.83
C PHE A 171 18.85 -19.47 48.73
N ILE A 172 18.69 -18.93 47.52
CA ILE A 172 19.76 -18.86 46.52
C ILE A 172 20.11 -17.40 46.26
N HIS A 173 21.39 -17.10 46.49
CA HIS A 173 22.08 -15.84 46.26
C HIS A 173 21.92 -15.34 44.81
N ARG A 174 21.43 -14.10 44.65
CA ARG A 174 21.45 -13.34 43.40
C ARG A 174 22.54 -12.26 43.47
N PRO A 175 23.50 -12.20 42.54
CA PRO A 175 24.57 -11.20 42.58
C PRO A 175 24.08 -9.81 42.16
N SER A 176 24.58 -8.81 42.88
CA SER A 176 24.29 -7.38 42.72
C SER A 176 24.79 -6.82 41.38
N ALA A 177 23.93 -6.06 40.69
CA ALA A 177 24.28 -5.29 39.51
C ALA A 177 24.93 -3.94 39.90
N PRO A 178 25.90 -3.42 39.09
CA PRO A 178 26.64 -2.22 39.42
C PRO A 178 25.85 -0.93 39.20
N THR A 179 25.99 -0.03 40.16
CA THR A 179 25.49 1.34 40.22
C THR A 179 26.09 2.20 39.10
N PRO A 180 25.30 2.85 38.21
CA PRO A 180 25.83 3.88 37.34
C PRO A 180 25.91 5.22 38.10
N THR A 181 27.13 5.73 38.19
CA THR A 181 27.51 7.02 38.74
C THR A 181 26.92 8.17 37.93
N ALA A 182 26.31 9.10 38.66
CA ALA A 182 25.77 10.35 38.15
C ALA A 182 26.90 11.30 37.67
N ALA A 183 26.83 11.73 36.42
CA ALA A 183 27.54 12.91 35.94
C ALA A 183 26.53 13.87 35.31
N ARG A 184 26.20 14.88 36.10
CA ARG A 184 25.32 16.01 35.83
C ARG A 184 26.01 16.98 34.86
N ARG A 185 25.41 17.24 33.71
CA ARG A 185 25.64 18.48 32.94
C ARG A 185 24.28 19.11 32.65
N ASP A 186 24.06 20.28 33.25
CA ASP A 186 22.91 21.14 33.01
C ASP A 186 22.93 21.62 31.54
N ALA A 187 22.11 20.99 30.70
CA ALA A 187 21.73 21.51 29.40
C ALA A 187 20.22 21.79 29.44
N PRO A 188 19.75 22.98 28.99
CA PRO A 188 18.33 23.30 28.99
C PRO A 188 17.56 22.29 28.13
N PRO A 189 16.36 21.86 28.54
CA PRO A 189 15.58 20.85 27.84
C PRO A 189 15.26 21.34 26.43
N ARG A 190 15.79 20.64 25.42
CA ARG A 190 15.48 20.91 24.01
C ARG A 190 14.01 20.57 23.78
N ARG A 191 13.20 21.59 23.48
CA ARG A 191 11.81 21.43 23.08
C ARG A 191 11.75 20.76 21.70
N PRO A 192 10.72 19.95 21.42
CA PRO A 192 10.58 19.27 20.14
C PRO A 192 10.44 20.31 19.03
N TRP A 193 11.33 20.25 18.03
CA TRP A 193 11.24 21.02 16.80
C TRP A 193 10.20 20.42 15.88
N CYS A 194 9.37 21.28 15.29
CA CYS A 194 8.42 20.85 14.28
C CYS A 194 9.17 20.58 12.96
N ILE A 195 8.78 19.52 12.24
CA ILE A 195 9.30 19.09 10.92
C ILE A 195 9.23 20.15 9.80
N HIS A 196 8.81 21.38 10.09
CA HIS A 196 8.67 22.48 9.13
C HIS A 196 9.62 23.66 9.40
N GLU A 197 10.35 23.67 10.52
CA GLU A 197 11.40 24.66 10.77
C GLU A 197 12.67 24.21 10.04
N VAL A 198 12.77 24.54 8.75
CA VAL A 198 13.99 24.36 7.95
C VAL A 198 14.79 25.66 8.05
N GLU A 199 16.03 25.56 8.53
CA GLU A 199 16.96 26.69 8.65
C GLU A 199 17.15 27.36 7.27
N GLU A 200 16.86 28.65 7.15
CA GLU A 200 16.91 29.35 5.86
C GLU A 200 18.33 29.24 5.25
N PRO A 201 18.47 28.74 4.01
CA PRO A 201 19.76 28.69 3.36
C PRO A 201 20.20 30.12 3.04
N SER A 202 21.08 30.66 3.87
CA SER A 202 21.75 31.93 3.63
C SER A 202 22.43 31.90 2.25
N LEU A 203 21.94 32.79 1.39
CA LEU A 203 22.34 33.03 0.01
C LEU A 203 23.85 33.25 -0.12
N ILE A 204 24.57 32.27 -0.64
CA ILE A 204 25.92 32.45 -1.18
C ILE A 204 25.88 31.96 -2.63
N PHE A 205 25.54 32.83 -3.58
CA PHE A 205 26.10 32.80 -4.95
C PHE A 205 25.78 34.14 -5.63
N ALA A 206 26.82 34.97 -5.78
CA ALA A 206 26.84 36.10 -6.69
C ALA A 206 27.13 35.60 -8.12
N PRO A 207 26.49 36.15 -9.17
CA PRO A 207 26.82 35.78 -10.54
C PRO A 207 27.97 36.66 -11.07
N ALA A 208 29.04 36.01 -11.51
CA ALA A 208 30.02 36.63 -12.40
C ALA A 208 29.49 36.53 -13.84
N ALA A 209 29.30 37.68 -14.46
CA ALA A 209 28.95 37.84 -15.84
C ALA A 209 30.17 37.57 -16.72
N GLU A 210 30.08 36.65 -17.70
CA GLU A 210 30.89 36.75 -18.91
C GLU A 210 30.10 36.34 -20.17
N SER A 211 29.93 37.37 -21.00
CA SER A 211 29.62 37.41 -22.43
C SER A 211 30.30 36.31 -23.26
N SER A 212 29.51 35.67 -24.14
CA SER A 212 30.03 35.10 -25.39
C SER A 212 28.94 35.09 -26.46
N VAL A 213 29.20 35.87 -27.50
CA VAL A 213 28.41 36.07 -28.71
C VAL A 213 28.71 34.95 -29.69
N VAL A 214 27.69 34.19 -30.14
CA VAL A 214 27.76 33.51 -31.44
C VAL A 214 26.43 33.67 -32.18
N ASN A 215 26.55 34.44 -33.26
CA ASN A 215 25.61 34.61 -34.35
C ASN A 215 25.46 33.30 -35.13
N GLY A 216 24.24 32.88 -35.48
CA GLY A 216 24.02 31.70 -36.30
C GLY A 216 22.56 31.53 -36.71
N SER A 217 22.18 32.25 -37.75
CA SER A 217 20.93 32.13 -38.50
C SER A 217 20.71 30.71 -39.00
N ASP A 218 19.55 30.10 -38.74
CA ASP A 218 18.81 29.45 -39.83
C ASP A 218 17.33 29.23 -39.48
N ALA A 219 16.52 29.52 -40.49
CA ALA A 219 15.07 29.56 -40.46
C ALA A 219 14.48 28.14 -40.38
N SER A 220 13.60 27.91 -39.42
CA SER A 220 12.53 26.93 -39.58
C SER A 220 11.24 27.54 -39.03
N ASP A 221 10.32 27.81 -39.95
CA ASP A 221 8.92 28.11 -39.68
C ASP A 221 8.32 26.95 -38.88
N VAL A 222 8.04 27.17 -37.60
CA VAL A 222 7.14 26.33 -36.83
C VAL A 222 5.92 27.17 -36.52
N GLU A 223 4.95 27.07 -37.42
CA GLU A 223 3.63 27.68 -37.34
C GLU A 223 2.92 27.14 -36.09
N TYR A 224 2.99 27.89 -35.00
CA TYR A 224 2.35 27.57 -33.74
C TYR A 224 0.85 27.84 -33.89
N CYS A 225 0.03 26.79 -33.74
CA CYS A 225 -1.43 26.90 -33.81
C CYS A 225 -1.95 27.89 -32.76
N ASP A 226 -2.44 29.03 -33.25
CA ASP A 226 -3.10 30.08 -32.49
C ASP A 226 -4.55 29.63 -32.21
N CYS A 227 -4.75 28.91 -31.11
CA CYS A 227 -6.09 28.51 -30.67
C CYS A 227 -6.79 29.71 -30.03
N PRO A 228 -7.95 30.17 -30.56
CA PRO A 228 -8.67 31.30 -29.99
C PRO A 228 -9.10 30.98 -28.55
N SER A 229 -8.62 31.82 -27.64
CA SER A 229 -8.90 31.75 -26.21
C SER A 229 -10.37 32.08 -25.96
N GLU A 230 -11.22 31.06 -25.85
CA GLU A 230 -12.56 31.22 -25.30
C GLU A 230 -12.45 31.68 -23.84
N VAL A 231 -13.10 32.80 -23.56
CA VAL A 231 -13.21 33.48 -22.28
C VAL A 231 -13.71 32.50 -21.20
N HIS A 232 -12.76 31.86 -20.51
CA HIS A 232 -13.04 31.08 -19.31
C HIS A 232 -13.21 32.04 -18.14
N VAL A 233 -14.45 32.16 -17.68
CA VAL A 233 -14.79 32.68 -16.36
C VAL A 233 -13.96 31.90 -15.34
N ARG A 234 -12.99 32.58 -14.71
CA ARG A 234 -12.12 32.02 -13.67
C ARG A 234 -12.98 31.36 -12.57
N PRO A 235 -12.89 30.03 -12.34
CA PRO A 235 -13.36 29.47 -11.09
C PRO A 235 -12.50 30.06 -9.96
N ALA A 236 -13.13 30.49 -8.87
CA ALA A 236 -12.45 31.06 -7.72
C ALA A 236 -11.31 30.13 -7.27
N LYS A 237 -10.10 30.68 -7.24
CA LYS A 237 -8.89 29.99 -6.79
C LYS A 237 -9.15 29.37 -5.41
N PRO A 238 -8.90 28.07 -5.19
CA PRO A 238 -9.02 27.48 -3.87
C PRO A 238 -8.13 28.29 -2.93
N TRP A 239 -8.72 28.86 -1.90
CA TRP A 239 -7.99 29.66 -0.92
C TRP A 239 -7.16 28.69 -0.09
N VAL A 240 -5.92 28.46 -0.50
CA VAL A 240 -4.94 27.77 0.32
C VAL A 240 -4.53 28.77 1.40
N PRO A 241 -4.78 28.49 2.68
CA PRO A 241 -4.39 29.41 3.75
C PRO A 241 -2.87 29.62 3.68
N PRO A 242 -2.39 30.87 3.84
CA PRO A 242 -0.97 31.18 3.77
C PRO A 242 -0.22 30.38 4.84
N VAL A 243 0.82 29.67 4.41
CA VAL A 243 1.74 28.95 5.30
C VAL A 243 2.43 30.00 6.17
N ARG A 244 2.25 29.90 7.50
CA ARG A 244 2.93 30.76 8.47
C ARG A 244 4.32 30.16 8.70
N TYR A 245 5.36 30.95 8.42
CA TYR A 245 6.76 30.52 8.60
C TYR A 245 7.30 30.91 9.99
N ASP A 246 6.51 31.65 10.75
CA ASP A 246 6.85 32.19 12.06
C ASP A 246 5.62 32.18 12.99
N GLY A 247 5.89 31.86 14.26
CA GLY A 247 4.88 31.78 15.32
C GLY A 247 4.98 30.45 16.06
N LEU A 248 5.06 30.50 17.40
CA LEU A 248 4.92 29.29 18.21
C LEU A 248 3.53 28.71 17.98
N ILE A 249 3.45 27.42 17.67
CA ILE A 249 2.18 26.68 17.69
C ILE A 249 1.69 26.76 19.14
N GLU A 250 0.70 27.61 19.37
CA GLU A 250 0.03 27.75 20.65
C GLU A 250 -0.58 26.40 21.01
N ARG A 251 -0.55 26.03 22.29
CA ARG A 251 -1.20 24.79 22.75
C ARG A 251 -2.67 24.89 22.38
N VAL A 252 -3.09 24.04 21.46
CA VAL A 252 -4.50 23.90 21.09
C VAL A 252 -5.24 23.36 22.31
N ASP A 253 -6.38 23.97 22.61
CA ASP A 253 -7.31 23.43 23.60
C ASP A 253 -8.03 22.24 22.96
N ASP A 254 -7.58 21.03 23.32
CA ASP A 254 -8.09 19.77 22.78
C ASP A 254 -9.62 19.68 22.89
N ASP A 255 -10.19 20.19 23.98
CA ASP A 255 -11.64 20.19 24.21
C ASP A 255 -12.38 21.17 23.27
N ALA A 256 -11.74 22.24 22.84
CA ALA A 256 -12.30 23.17 21.85
C ALA A 256 -12.28 22.55 20.43
N GLU A 257 -11.21 21.84 20.08
CA GLU A 257 -11.09 21.17 18.78
C GLU A 257 -12.10 20.02 18.63
N ILE A 258 -12.23 19.17 19.66
CA ILE A 258 -13.20 18.07 19.67
C ILE A 258 -14.64 18.61 19.50
N ARG A 259 -15.00 19.68 20.21
CA ARG A 259 -16.33 20.31 20.08
C ARG A 259 -16.58 20.92 18.69
N SER A 260 -15.54 21.46 18.05
CA SER A 260 -15.60 21.96 16.66
C SER A 260 -15.86 20.83 15.67
N PHE A 261 -15.20 19.69 15.86
CA PHE A 261 -15.37 18.50 15.04
C PHE A 261 -16.79 17.94 15.15
N ASP A 262 -17.32 17.80 16.37
CA ASP A 262 -18.67 17.28 16.60
C ASP A 262 -19.77 18.17 15.99
N ARG A 263 -19.58 19.50 16.03
CA ARG A 263 -20.48 20.45 15.35
C ARG A 263 -20.43 20.28 13.83
N SER A 264 -19.25 20.08 13.27
CA SER A 264 -19.05 19.86 11.84
C SER A 264 -19.68 18.54 11.38
N GLN A 265 -19.61 17.51 12.22
CA GLN A 265 -20.23 16.21 11.95
C GLN A 265 -21.76 16.29 12.03
N SER A 266 -22.30 17.00 13.02
CA SER A 266 -23.74 17.19 13.19
C SER A 266 -24.39 17.94 12.02
N ALA A 267 -23.73 18.95 11.46
CA ALA A 267 -24.24 19.71 10.31
C ALA A 267 -24.34 18.88 9.01
N ARG A 268 -23.46 17.87 8.86
CA ARG A 268 -23.48 16.94 7.72
C ARG A 268 -24.59 15.89 7.82
N SER A 269 -25.02 15.56 9.04
CA SER A 269 -26.11 14.61 9.28
C SER A 269 -27.49 15.20 8.95
N THR A 270 -27.70 16.49 9.15
CA THR A 270 -28.99 17.16 8.89
C THR A 270 -29.27 17.47 7.41
N SER A 271 -28.27 17.40 6.53
CA SER A 271 -28.42 17.73 5.11
C SER A 271 -28.84 16.54 4.22
N ARG A 272 -29.01 15.34 4.78
CA ARG A 272 -29.40 14.12 4.02
C ARG A 272 -30.90 13.82 3.98
N SER A 273 -31.76 14.68 4.55
CA SER A 273 -33.19 14.39 4.71
C SER A 273 -34.13 14.99 3.65
N ARG A 274 -33.64 15.44 2.47
CA ARG A 274 -34.51 15.94 1.39
C ARG A 274 -33.96 15.64 -0.01
N SER A 275 -34.30 14.47 -0.55
CA SER A 275 -34.87 14.31 -1.90
C SER A 275 -35.20 12.84 -2.17
N VAL A 276 -36.49 12.55 -2.31
CA VAL A 276 -37.02 11.26 -2.77
C VAL A 276 -37.90 11.53 -3.98
N SER A 277 -37.47 11.07 -5.16
CA SER A 277 -38.25 10.82 -6.38
C SER A 277 -37.21 10.39 -7.43
N SER A 278 -37.21 9.25 -8.12
CA SER A 278 -38.25 8.28 -8.45
C SER A 278 -37.60 7.10 -9.20
N LYS A 279 -38.17 5.90 -9.04
CA LYS A 279 -38.26 4.77 -10.01
C LYS A 279 -36.96 4.22 -10.65
N SER A 280 -36.60 3.00 -10.28
CA SER A 280 -36.23 1.93 -11.24
C SER A 280 -36.17 0.57 -10.53
N MET A 281 -36.80 -0.45 -11.13
CA MET A 281 -36.91 -1.79 -10.59
C MET A 281 -35.70 -2.65 -10.98
N ALA A 282 -35.12 -3.34 -10.00
CA ALA A 282 -34.35 -4.57 -10.19
C ALA A 282 -34.54 -5.47 -8.95
N PRO A 283 -34.79 -6.78 -9.10
CA PRO A 283 -35.03 -7.68 -7.98
C PRO A 283 -33.70 -8.16 -7.42
N GLY A 284 -33.06 -7.32 -6.59
CA GLY A 284 -31.96 -7.72 -5.72
C GLY A 284 -32.51 -8.27 -4.42
N LEU A 285 -31.84 -9.29 -3.85
CA LEU A 285 -32.14 -9.86 -2.53
C LEU A 285 -32.33 -8.72 -1.50
N VAL A 286 -33.59 -8.49 -1.12
CA VAL A 286 -33.96 -7.53 -0.08
C VAL A 286 -33.69 -8.19 1.26
N THR A 287 -32.50 -7.97 1.83
CA THR A 287 -32.37 -8.06 3.29
C THR A 287 -33.08 -6.84 3.85
N ARG A 288 -34.13 -7.07 4.66
CA ARG A 288 -35.07 -6.04 5.16
C ARG A 288 -34.47 -5.00 6.12
N HIS A 289 -33.15 -4.96 6.27
CA HIS A 289 -32.49 -4.10 7.24
C HIS A 289 -32.11 -2.78 6.56
N THR A 290 -32.84 -1.72 6.90
CA THR A 290 -32.77 -0.42 6.20
C THR A 290 -31.69 0.50 6.76
N SER A 291 -31.00 0.09 7.82
CA SER A 291 -29.85 0.80 8.36
C SER A 291 -28.64 -0.12 8.58
N PRO A 292 -27.40 0.40 8.44
CA PRO A 292 -26.19 -0.38 8.73
C PRO A 292 -26.17 -0.97 10.15
N ALA A 293 -26.80 -0.30 11.12
CA ALA A 293 -26.91 -0.79 12.50
C ALA A 293 -27.85 -2.00 12.60
N GLU A 294 -29.00 -1.99 11.93
CA GLU A 294 -29.93 -3.13 11.88
C GLU A 294 -29.30 -4.35 11.21
N TYR A 295 -28.51 -4.14 10.17
CA TYR A 295 -27.80 -5.22 9.48
C TYR A 295 -26.79 -5.91 10.41
N THR A 296 -26.03 -5.13 11.17
CA THR A 296 -25.08 -5.67 12.15
C THR A 296 -25.79 -6.50 13.22
N VAL A 297 -26.90 -6.00 13.77
CA VAL A 297 -27.69 -6.74 14.77
C VAL A 297 -28.26 -8.04 14.19
N ALA A 298 -28.76 -8.00 12.94
CA ALA A 298 -29.25 -9.20 12.26
C ALA A 298 -28.15 -10.25 12.08
N LEU A 299 -26.95 -9.83 11.70
CA LEU A 299 -25.80 -10.72 11.56
C LEU A 299 -25.39 -11.37 12.89
N MET A 300 -25.42 -10.59 13.98
CA MET A 300 -25.11 -11.10 15.32
C MET A 300 -26.15 -12.12 15.78
N ASN A 301 -27.43 -11.90 15.49
CA ASN A 301 -28.51 -12.83 15.82
C ASN A 301 -28.40 -14.14 15.03
N GLU A 302 -28.11 -14.09 13.74
CA GLU A 302 -27.88 -15.29 12.92
C GLU A 302 -26.65 -16.07 13.42
N ARG A 303 -25.56 -15.37 13.78
CA ARG A 303 -24.37 -16.02 14.34
C ARG A 303 -24.67 -16.73 15.66
N ALA A 304 -25.42 -16.09 16.56
CA ALA A 304 -25.81 -16.69 17.84
C ALA A 304 -26.70 -17.93 17.65
N ARG A 305 -27.62 -17.88 16.68
CA ARG A 305 -28.47 -19.02 16.32
C ARG A 305 -27.65 -20.21 15.82
N LEU A 306 -26.74 -19.99 14.86
CA LEU A 306 -25.90 -21.05 14.29
C LEU A 306 -25.00 -21.71 15.33
N LEU A 307 -24.45 -20.92 16.27
CA LEU A 307 -23.68 -21.46 17.39
C LEU A 307 -24.52 -22.34 18.32
N THR A 308 -25.80 -22.00 18.51
CA THR A 308 -26.73 -22.81 19.31
C THR A 308 -27.04 -24.14 18.61
N GLU A 309 -27.28 -24.11 17.29
CA GLU A 309 -27.49 -25.34 16.50
C GLU A 309 -26.25 -26.24 16.52
N LEU A 310 -25.04 -25.67 16.41
CA LEU A 310 -23.79 -26.43 16.53
C LEU A 310 -23.59 -27.04 17.92
N ALA A 311 -23.94 -26.30 18.98
CA ALA A 311 -23.86 -26.81 20.35
C ALA A 311 -24.81 -27.99 20.56
N ALA A 312 -26.03 -27.92 20.03
CA ALA A 312 -27.02 -28.99 20.11
C ALA A 312 -26.56 -30.25 19.35
N LEU A 313 -25.93 -30.10 18.19
CA LEU A 313 -25.38 -31.22 17.42
C LEU A 313 -24.16 -31.85 18.09
N LYS A 314 -23.38 -31.07 18.86
CA LYS A 314 -22.18 -31.56 19.55
C LYS A 314 -22.50 -32.34 20.81
N THR A 315 -23.64 -32.13 21.45
CA THR A 315 -24.04 -32.92 22.62
C THR A 315 -24.54 -34.30 22.19
N PRO A 316 -23.87 -35.40 22.59
CA PRO A 316 -24.29 -36.74 22.19
C PRO A 316 -25.66 -37.08 22.81
N PRO A 317 -26.54 -37.78 22.08
CA PRO A 317 -27.87 -38.12 22.59
C PRO A 317 -27.73 -38.98 23.85
N LYS A 318 -28.31 -38.50 24.94
CA LYS A 318 -28.35 -39.19 26.23
C LYS A 318 -29.19 -40.45 26.06
N LYS A 319 -28.54 -41.61 25.93
CA LYS A 319 -29.21 -42.92 25.89
C LYS A 319 -29.92 -43.13 27.23
N THR A 320 -31.24 -42.98 27.22
CA THR A 320 -32.15 -43.47 28.28
C THR A 320 -32.32 -44.97 28.15
#